data_AF-A0A7S1D569-F1
#
_entry.id   AF-A0A7S1D569-F1
#
_cell.length_a   1.000
_cell.length_b   1.000
_cell.length_c   1.000
_cell.angle_alpha   90.00
_cell.angle_beta   90.00
_cell.angle_gamma   90.00
#
_symmetry.space_group_name_H-M   'P 1'
#
loop_
_entity.id
_entity.type
_entity.pdbx_description
1 polymer ?
#
loop_
_entity_poly.entity_id
_entity_poly.type
_entity_poly.pdbx_seq_one_letter_code
_entity_poly.pdbx_strand_id
1 'polypeptide(L)'
;YFVEFGNGEGIPNVTTGGIGTELTGLVYFSRRAESHKGFCHGGSMCSLMDDIIGWCGFVVTGRCAPWTGFTVQINTALRRPIRVDSFLVARARITKIERRKVWIQATLFEPTGEGEILHAEG
;
A
#
# COMPACT_ATOMS: atom_id res chain seq x y z
N TYR A 1 2.98 -4.87 -9.37
CA TYR A 1 2.75 -3.45 -9.06
C TYR A 1 4.06 -2.71 -9.28
N PHE A 2 4.02 -1.43 -9.66
CA PHE A 2 5.20 -0.54 -9.70
C PHE A 2 5.10 0.37 -8.47
N VAL A 3 6.17 0.49 -7.69
CA VAL A 3 6.18 1.28 -6.46
C VAL A 3 7.05 2.51 -6.66
N GLU A 4 6.49 3.68 -6.41
CA GLU A 4 7.20 4.95 -6.39
C GLU A 4 7.34 5.44 -4.94
N PHE A 5 8.58 5.72 -4.56
CA PHE A 5 8.87 6.35 -3.28
C PHE A 5 8.77 7.87 -3.46
N GLY A 6 7.78 8.49 -2.85
CA GLY A 6 7.59 9.94 -2.95
C GLY A 6 6.41 10.44 -2.14
N ASN A 7 6.61 11.57 -1.47
CA ASN A 7 5.50 12.38 -0.97
C ASN A 7 5.04 13.29 -2.12
N GLY A 8 3.73 13.39 -2.33
CA GLY A 8 3.15 14.34 -3.28
C GLY A 8 3.61 15.78 -2.98
N GLU A 9 4.20 16.38 -4.02
CA GLU A 9 4.61 17.77 -4.28
C GLU A 9 5.70 18.46 -3.42
N GLY A 10 6.88 18.67 -4.04
CA GLY A 10 7.42 20.04 -4.17
C GLY A 10 8.83 20.41 -3.68
N ILE A 11 9.70 19.54 -3.13
CA ILE A 11 10.93 20.06 -2.44
C ILE A 11 12.19 19.17 -2.60
N PRO A 12 13.38 19.73 -2.91
CA PRO A 12 14.66 19.03 -2.81
C PRO A 12 15.01 18.64 -1.37
N ASN A 13 15.73 17.52 -1.19
CA ASN A 13 16.01 16.78 0.06
C ASN A 13 14.98 15.69 0.39
N VAL A 14 15.12 14.57 -0.34
CA VAL A 14 14.62 13.22 -0.06
C VAL A 14 14.43 12.98 1.45
N THR A 15 13.22 12.57 1.83
CA THR A 15 12.82 12.28 3.20
C THR A 15 13.81 11.34 3.90
N THR A 16 14.20 11.69 5.12
CA THR A 16 15.15 10.94 5.97
C THR A 16 14.58 9.67 6.61
N GLY A 17 13.43 9.17 6.12
CA GLY A 17 12.66 8.10 6.77
C GLY A 17 11.88 8.55 8.01
N GLY A 18 11.26 7.59 8.69
CA GLY A 18 10.53 7.78 9.94
C GLY A 18 9.03 7.95 9.79
N ILE A 19 8.40 8.46 10.85
CA ILE A 19 6.94 8.75 10.86
C ILE A 19 6.61 9.75 9.75
N GLY A 20 5.52 9.49 9.02
CA GLY A 20 5.09 10.30 7.89
C GLY A 20 5.70 9.90 6.55
N THR A 21 6.64 8.96 6.52
CA THR A 21 7.12 8.35 5.27
C THR A 21 5.95 7.69 4.53
N GLU A 22 5.75 8.08 3.27
CA GLU A 22 4.75 7.48 2.40
C GLU A 22 5.36 6.64 1.29
N LEU A 23 4.60 5.61 0.91
CA LEU A 23 4.88 4.74 -0.21
C LEU A 23 3.64 4.63 -1.07
N THR A 24 3.76 4.98 -2.36
CA THR A 24 2.63 4.89 -3.30
C THR A 24 2.98 3.94 -4.44
N GLY A 25 2.05 3.07 -4.83
CA GLY A 25 2.27 2.11 -5.90
C GLY A 25 1.08 1.94 -6.82
N LEU A 26 1.35 1.76 -8.11
CA LEU A 26 0.36 1.39 -9.11
C LEU A 26 0.10 -0.11 -9.06
N VAL A 27 -1.17 -0.47 -8.98
CA VAL A 27 -1.66 -1.83 -8.82
C VAL A 27 -2.48 -2.21 -10.04
N TYR A 28 -2.28 -3.44 -10.53
CA TYR A 28 -3.08 -4.03 -11.58
C TYR A 28 -3.40 -5.47 -11.21
N PHE A 29 -4.69 -5.77 -11.00
CA PHE A 29 -5.17 -7.13 -10.76
C PHE A 29 -5.57 -7.78 -12.08
N SER A 30 -4.70 -8.61 -12.65
CA SER A 30 -5.07 -9.40 -13.83
C SER A 30 -6.18 -10.42 -13.52
N ARG A 31 -6.80 -11.00 -14.55
CA ARG A 31 -7.74 -12.13 -14.41
C ARG A 31 -7.24 -13.31 -13.58
N ARG A 32 -5.92 -13.48 -13.40
CA ARG A 32 -5.37 -14.52 -12.52
C ARG A 32 -5.66 -14.28 -11.03
N ALA A 33 -6.04 -13.06 -10.66
CA ALA A 33 -6.47 -12.71 -9.31
C ALA A 33 -8.01 -12.77 -9.16
N GLU A 34 -8.75 -13.26 -10.17
CA GLU A 34 -10.20 -13.36 -10.10
C GLU A 34 -10.64 -14.40 -9.07
N SER A 35 -11.65 -14.05 -8.28
CA SER A 35 -12.44 -15.02 -7.51
C SER A 35 -13.61 -15.54 -8.34
N HIS A 36 -14.53 -14.64 -8.70
CA HIS A 36 -15.73 -14.99 -9.47
C HIS A 36 -16.31 -13.75 -10.16
N LYS A 37 -16.97 -13.96 -11.31
CA LYS A 37 -17.76 -12.95 -12.04
C LYS A 37 -16.98 -11.67 -12.40
N GLY A 38 -15.69 -11.81 -12.70
CA GLY A 38 -14.81 -10.69 -13.06
C GLY A 38 -14.39 -9.81 -11.88
N PHE A 39 -14.54 -10.29 -10.64
CA PHE A 39 -14.09 -9.57 -9.44
C PHE A 39 -12.86 -10.20 -8.80
N CYS A 40 -11.94 -9.35 -8.34
CA CYS A 40 -10.72 -9.71 -7.65
C CYS A 40 -11.03 -10.50 -6.37
N HIS A 41 -10.23 -11.53 -6.09
CA HIS A 41 -10.32 -12.30 -4.87
C HIS A 41 -9.91 -11.45 -3.67
N GLY A 42 -10.72 -11.46 -2.61
CA GLY A 42 -10.44 -10.67 -1.40
C GLY A 42 -9.08 -11.02 -0.78
N GLY A 43 -8.68 -12.30 -0.84
CA GLY A 43 -7.33 -12.72 -0.45
C GLY A 43 -6.21 -12.06 -1.28
N SER A 44 -6.41 -11.83 -2.57
CA SER A 44 -5.42 -11.11 -3.41
C SER A 44 -5.34 -9.63 -3.03
N MET A 45 -6.46 -9.02 -2.63
CA MET A 45 -6.46 -7.67 -2.06
C MET A 45 -5.67 -7.66 -0.74
N CYS A 46 -5.93 -8.60 0.17
CA CYS A 46 -5.20 -8.70 1.44
C CYS A 46 -3.69 -8.93 1.25
N SER A 47 -3.29 -9.79 0.30
CA SER A 47 -1.88 -10.02 -0.01
C SER A 47 -1.19 -8.74 -0.50
N LEU A 48 -1.86 -7.94 -1.34
CA LEU A 48 -1.33 -6.64 -1.75
C LEU A 48 -1.18 -5.67 -0.57
N MET A 49 -2.13 -5.67 0.36
CA MET A 49 -2.07 -4.82 1.54
C MET A 49 -0.87 -5.19 2.43
N ASP A 50 -0.60 -6.49 2.63
CA ASP A 50 0.60 -6.97 3.33
C ASP A 50 1.89 -6.51 2.61
N ASP A 51 1.94 -6.68 1.29
CA ASP A 51 3.07 -6.26 0.47
C ASP A 51 3.38 -4.75 0.63
N ILE A 52 2.40 -3.87 0.40
CA ILE A 52 2.65 -2.41 0.45
C ILE A 52 3.03 -1.93 1.86
N ILE A 53 2.42 -2.51 2.89
CA ILE A 53 2.76 -2.27 4.30
C ILE A 53 4.21 -2.72 4.58
N GLY A 54 4.57 -3.93 4.17
CA GLY A 54 5.92 -4.47 4.34
C GLY A 54 6.98 -3.63 3.63
N TRP A 55 6.73 -3.25 2.38
CA TRP A 55 7.61 -2.37 1.60
C TRP A 55 7.78 -1.00 2.25
N CYS A 56 6.70 -0.41 2.78
CA CYS A 56 6.77 0.85 3.52
C CYS A 56 7.62 0.70 4.80
N GLY A 57 7.52 -0.46 5.48
CA GLY A 57 8.37 -0.80 6.60
C GLY A 57 9.87 -0.85 6.25
N PHE A 58 10.22 -1.36 5.06
CA PHE A 58 11.61 -1.42 4.60
C PHE A 58 12.24 -0.06 4.31
N VAL A 59 11.45 1.02 4.23
CA VAL A 59 11.96 2.39 4.05
C VAL A 59 11.88 3.27 5.29
N VAL A 60 11.58 2.67 6.45
CA VAL A 60 11.47 3.40 7.72
C VAL A 60 12.71 4.21 8.09
N THR A 61 13.90 3.84 7.61
CA THR A 61 15.17 4.55 7.88
C THR A 61 15.55 5.56 6.79
N GLY A 62 14.69 5.78 5.79
CA GLY A 62 14.95 6.66 4.65
C GLY A 62 15.82 6.01 3.58
N ARG A 63 16.16 4.73 3.75
CA ARG A 63 16.79 3.86 2.76
C ARG A 63 16.00 2.57 2.68
N CYS A 64 15.85 2.04 1.47
CA CYS A 64 15.27 0.70 1.32
C CYS A 64 16.25 -0.33 1.90
N ALA A 65 15.84 -0.96 2.99
CA ALA A 65 16.54 -2.08 3.63
C ALA A 65 15.59 -3.30 3.64
N PRO A 66 15.53 -4.06 2.54
CA PRO A 66 14.67 -5.23 2.46
C PRO A 66 15.03 -6.25 3.54
N TRP A 67 14.04 -6.99 4.02
CA TRP A 67 14.19 -8.11 4.95
C TRP A 67 14.70 -7.74 6.36
N THR A 68 14.69 -6.45 6.74
CA THR A 68 15.07 -6.00 8.10
C THR A 68 13.93 -6.09 9.12
N GLY A 69 12.81 -6.70 8.76
CA GLY A 69 11.62 -6.85 9.58
C GLY A 69 10.67 -7.90 9.00
N PHE A 70 9.60 -8.19 9.73
CA PHE A 70 8.55 -9.13 9.33
C PHE A 70 7.19 -8.63 9.80
N THR A 71 6.12 -9.02 9.08
CA THR A 71 4.74 -8.69 9.47
C THR A 71 4.41 -9.37 10.80
N VAL A 72 4.03 -8.57 11.80
CA VAL A 72 3.55 -9.09 13.09
C VAL A 72 2.04 -9.27 13.09
N GLN A 73 1.32 -8.33 12.46
CA GLN A 73 -0.13 -8.33 12.37
C GLN A 73 -0.54 -7.53 11.14
N ILE A 74 -1.55 -8.03 10.43
CA ILE A 74 -2.29 -7.28 9.41
C ILE A 74 -3.77 -7.29 9.77
N ASN A 75 -4.43 -6.14 9.62
CA ASN A 75 -5.88 -6.03 9.72
C ASN A 75 -6.35 -5.25 8.49
N THR A 76 -7.18 -5.87 7.66
CA THR A 76 -7.61 -5.26 6.40
C THR A 76 -9.13 -5.27 6.32
N ALA A 77 -9.72 -4.09 6.10
CA ALA A 77 -11.13 -3.94 5.81
C ALA A 77 -11.35 -3.82 4.30
N LEU A 78 -12.03 -4.81 3.71
CA LEU A 78 -12.46 -4.78 2.31
C LEU A 78 -13.76 -3.97 2.21
N ARG A 79 -13.70 -2.80 1.57
CA ARG A 79 -14.80 -1.84 1.52
C ARG A 79 -15.65 -2.00 0.26
N ARG A 80 -15.01 -2.24 -0.89
CA ARG A 80 -15.69 -2.34 -2.20
C ARG A 80 -15.03 -3.40 -3.09
N PRO A 81 -15.80 -4.13 -3.91
CA PRO A 81 -15.24 -5.08 -4.86
C PRO A 81 -14.41 -4.37 -5.93
N ILE A 82 -13.42 -5.07 -6.48
CA ILE A 82 -12.55 -4.59 -7.55
C ILE A 82 -12.78 -5.45 -8.78
N ARG A 83 -13.01 -4.83 -9.94
CA ARG A 83 -13.04 -5.54 -11.24
C ARG A 83 -11.61 -5.94 -11.61
N VAL A 84 -11.40 -7.17 -12.07
CA VAL A 84 -10.11 -7.53 -12.65
C VAL A 84 -9.86 -6.75 -13.95
N ASP A 85 -8.59 -6.69 -14.33
CA ASP A 85 -8.06 -5.89 -15.43
C ASP A 85 -8.25 -4.37 -15.25
N SER A 86 -8.31 -3.89 -13.99
CA SER A 86 -8.33 -2.46 -13.64
C SER A 86 -7.02 -1.98 -13.02
N PHE A 87 -6.77 -0.67 -13.13
CA PHE A 87 -5.66 0.01 -12.47
C PHE A 87 -6.13 0.69 -11.19
N LEU A 88 -5.37 0.50 -10.11
CA LEU A 88 -5.62 1.12 -8.81
C LEU A 88 -4.32 1.71 -8.26
N VAL A 89 -4.44 2.43 -7.16
CA VAL A 89 -3.31 2.96 -6.39
C VAL A 89 -3.36 2.39 -4.98
N ALA A 90 -2.23 1.89 -4.51
CA ALA A 90 -2.02 1.59 -3.09
C ALA A 90 -1.14 2.68 -2.48
N ARG A 91 -1.54 3.21 -1.32
CA ARG A 91 -0.77 4.21 -0.56
C ARG A 91 -0.57 3.68 0.85
N ALA A 92 0.65 3.67 1.35
CA ALA A 92 0.99 3.31 2.72
C ALA A 92 1.74 4.45 3.40
N ARG A 93 1.51 4.65 4.70
CA ARG A 93 2.13 5.71 5.51
C ARG A 93 2.52 5.19 6.88
N ILE A 94 3.75 5.45 7.29
CA ILE A 94 4.20 5.17 8.66
C ILE A 94 3.54 6.14 9.63
N THR A 95 2.78 5.62 10.60
CA THR A 95 2.03 6.45 11.56
C THR A 95 2.63 6.42 12.96
N LYS A 96 3.37 5.38 13.31
CA LYS A 96 3.97 5.24 14.64
C LYS A 96 5.20 4.33 14.60
N ILE A 97 6.19 4.64 15.44
CA ILE A 97 7.36 3.80 15.68
C ILE A 97 7.59 3.70 17.19
N GLU A 98 7.67 2.49 17.72
CA GLU A 98 8.03 2.23 19.11
C GLU A 98 9.07 1.12 19.16
N ARG A 99 10.28 1.47 19.58
CA ARG A 99 11.44 0.55 19.61
C ARG A 99 11.64 -0.11 18.23
N ARG A 100 11.24 -1.37 18.08
CA ARG A 100 11.37 -2.18 16.86
C ARG A 100 10.04 -2.40 16.12
N LYS A 101 8.93 -1.85 16.64
CA LYS A 101 7.60 -1.98 16.03
C LYS A 101 7.30 -0.73 15.21
N VAL A 102 6.80 -0.95 14.01
CA VAL A 102 6.38 0.10 13.06
C VAL A 102 4.91 -0.14 12.75
N TRP A 103 4.08 0.87 12.93
CA TRP A 103 2.69 0.85 12.52
C TRP A 103 2.55 1.66 11.25
N ILE A 104 1.82 1.10 10.29
CA ILE A 104 1.68 1.61 8.95
C ILE A 104 0.20 1.50 8.62
N GLN A 105 -0.38 2.58 8.13
CA GLN A 105 -1.72 2.57 7.55
C GLN A 105 -1.59 2.48 6.05
N ALA A 106 -2.49 1.75 5.41
CA ALA A 106 -2.53 1.64 3.96
C ALA A 106 -3.95 1.74 3.41
N THR A 107 -4.07 2.28 2.21
CA THR A 107 -5.32 2.33 1.44
C THR A 107 -5.09 1.80 0.03
N LEU A 108 -6.10 1.14 -0.51
CA LEU A 108 -6.20 0.73 -1.91
C LEU A 108 -7.42 1.41 -2.51
N PHE A 109 -7.19 2.25 -3.53
CA PHE A 109 -8.24 3.07 -4.12
C PHE A 109 -8.11 3.18 -5.63
N GLU A 110 -9.22 3.43 -6.31
CA GLU A 110 -9.26 3.82 -7.70
C GLU A 110 -9.21 5.35 -7.80
N PRO A 111 -8.22 5.94 -8.49
CA PRO A 111 -8.20 7.38 -8.73
C PRO A 111 -9.27 7.74 -9.78
N THR A 112 -10.08 8.75 -9.49
CA THR A 112 -11.08 9.29 -10.41
C THR A 112 -10.79 10.75 -10.72
N GLY A 113 -11.45 11.32 -11.74
CA GLY A 113 -11.27 12.75 -12.06
C GLY A 113 -11.73 13.72 -10.96
N GLU A 114 -12.51 13.24 -9.99
CA GLU A 114 -13.12 14.05 -8.92
C GLU A 114 -12.73 13.59 -7.51
N GLY A 115 -11.90 12.54 -7.37
CA GLY A 115 -11.50 12.02 -6.07
C GLY A 115 -10.92 10.59 -6.10
N GLU A 116 -11.15 9.85 -5.03
CA GLU A 116 -10.65 8.48 -4.84
C GLU A 116 -11.80 7.56 -4.41
N ILE A 117 -11.96 6.41 -5.05
CA ILE A 117 -12.90 5.36 -4.62
C ILE A 117 -12.14 4.34 -3.79
N LEU A 118 -12.38 4.32 -2.48
CA LEU A 118 -11.74 3.38 -1.56
C LEU A 118 -12.26 1.95 -1.75
N HIS A 119 -11.34 1.00 -1.96
CA HIS A 119 -11.64 -0.43 -2.08
C HIS A 119 -11.19 -1.24 -0.87
N ALA A 120 -10.06 -0.91 -0.26
CA ALA A 120 -9.60 -1.52 0.99
C ALA A 120 -8.76 -0.55 1.82
N GLU A 121 -8.70 -0.79 3.12
CA GLU A 121 -7.84 -0.09 4.06
C GLU A 121 -7.27 -1.04 5.11
N GLY A 122 -6.12 -0.71 5.68
CA GLY A 122 -5.44 -1.49 6.71
C GLY A 122 -4.46 -0.69 7.54
#